data_AF-V7FU99-F1
#
_entry.id   AF-V7FU99-F1
#
_cell.length_a   1.000
_cell.length_b   1.000
_cell.length_c   1.000
_cell.angle_alpha   90.00
_cell.angle_beta   90.00
_cell.angle_gamma   90.00
#
_symmetry.space_group_name_H-M   'P 1'
#
loop_
_entity.id
_entity.type
_entity.pdbx_description
1 polymer ?
#
loop_
_entity_poly.entity_id
_entity_poly.type
_entity_poly.pdbx_seq_one_letter_code
_entity_poly.pdbx_strand_id
1 'polypeptide(L)'
;MKFMPMPASTTPVSITIATRDWDYLTPLVLGDVTSSRLSVKVDRVATLIPDLCTDPNYDAAEVSFSRYVSAMASGRDTVVGIPCFIMRGFRHRCIITVSDSPLVRLSDLAGKRIGVTGWRDSGNTWTRAALRREGVGVEDAYWFAGRLTSEHPVADRLDGFGRPGRIEAAPGERPMMELLAQGELDAVFTPFMPDGFFGPASGFRQVLRDFRAAERAYFADVGYVPGMHLVAVKAVLAREHPWLPQELARLIDESQRVWTGKRRKYADTSPWILEELLHAGRDLPASWNASGLPANRRMIEDFVTELHAQGILTEPISAEALFPFDARSRATAA
;
A
#
# COMPACT_ATOMS: atom_id res chain seq x y z
N MET A 1 -43.19 38.30 1.99
CA MET A 1 -42.24 37.17 1.93
C MET A 1 -41.15 37.51 0.93
N LYS A 2 -39.92 37.80 1.39
CA LYS A 2 -38.76 37.95 0.51
C LYS A 2 -38.34 36.54 0.07
N PHE A 3 -38.40 36.27 -1.23
CA PHE A 3 -37.76 35.09 -1.81
C PHE A 3 -36.26 35.20 -1.55
N MET A 4 -35.72 34.28 -0.74
CA MET A 4 -34.28 34.03 -0.71
C MET A 4 -33.90 33.45 -2.08
N PRO A 5 -32.88 33.98 -2.76
CA PRO A 5 -32.36 33.34 -3.97
C PRO A 5 -31.81 31.96 -3.58
N MET A 6 -32.21 30.92 -4.31
CA MET A 6 -31.55 29.62 -4.20
C MET A 6 -30.07 29.81 -4.55
N PRO A 7 -29.13 29.22 -3.78
CA PRO A 7 -27.72 29.29 -4.13
C PRO A 7 -27.52 28.71 -5.53
N ALA A 8 -26.72 29.39 -6.35
CA ALA A 8 -26.37 28.93 -7.69
C ALA A 8 -25.89 27.47 -7.62
N SER A 9 -26.49 26.60 -8.43
CA SER A 9 -26.01 25.23 -8.63
C SER A 9 -24.63 25.31 -9.29
N THR A 10 -23.57 25.39 -8.50
CA THR A 10 -22.20 25.28 -8.98
C THR A 10 -22.00 23.86 -9.49
N THR A 11 -21.74 23.72 -10.78
CA THR A 11 -21.36 22.45 -11.40
C THR A 11 -20.23 21.80 -10.60
N PRO A 12 -20.34 20.50 -10.23
CA PRO A 12 -19.29 19.83 -9.48
C PRO A 12 -17.99 19.79 -10.27
N VAL A 13 -16.86 20.00 -9.59
CA VAL A 13 -15.52 19.80 -10.18
C VAL A 13 -15.42 18.34 -10.60
N SER A 14 -14.99 18.08 -11.83
CA SER A 14 -14.83 16.70 -12.33
C SER A 14 -13.36 16.32 -12.33
N ILE A 15 -13.05 15.14 -11.79
CA ILE A 15 -11.71 14.57 -11.77
C ILE A 15 -11.71 13.14 -12.28
N THR A 16 -10.62 12.72 -12.92
CA THR A 16 -10.34 11.31 -13.21
C THR A 16 -9.24 10.79 -12.29
N ILE A 17 -9.53 9.70 -11.57
CA ILE A 17 -8.58 9.03 -10.67
C ILE A 17 -8.18 7.66 -11.23
N ALA A 18 -6.87 7.39 -11.32
CA ALA A 18 -6.34 6.07 -11.65
C ALA A 18 -6.11 5.24 -10.38
N THR A 19 -6.76 4.09 -10.24
CA THR A 19 -6.52 3.15 -9.14
C THR A 19 -6.45 1.72 -9.64
N ARG A 20 -5.86 0.82 -8.85
CA ARG A 20 -6.11 -0.61 -9.05
C ARG A 20 -7.58 -0.94 -8.77
N ASP A 21 -7.98 -2.15 -9.14
CA ASP A 21 -9.35 -2.64 -9.01
C ASP A 21 -9.70 -2.99 -7.56
N TRP A 22 -9.85 -1.96 -6.72
CA TRP A 22 -10.29 -2.09 -5.34
C TRP A 22 -11.81 -2.20 -5.29
N ASP A 23 -12.30 -3.37 -4.91
CA ASP A 23 -13.73 -3.68 -4.88
C ASP A 23 -14.53 -2.74 -3.96
N TYR A 24 -13.92 -2.23 -2.89
CA TYR A 24 -14.56 -1.28 -1.98
C TYR A 24 -14.76 0.12 -2.58
N LEU A 25 -14.26 0.40 -3.78
CA LEU A 25 -14.63 1.59 -4.54
C LEU A 25 -15.94 1.42 -5.31
N THR A 26 -16.51 0.21 -5.39
CA THR A 26 -17.73 -0.07 -6.16
C THR A 26 -18.90 0.87 -5.82
N PRO A 27 -19.21 1.20 -4.54
CA PRO A 27 -20.27 2.16 -4.23
C PRO A 27 -20.04 3.56 -4.82
N LEU A 28 -18.79 4.02 -4.91
CA LEU A 28 -18.43 5.27 -5.58
C LEU A 28 -18.60 5.16 -7.09
N VAL A 29 -18.11 4.07 -7.70
CA VAL A 29 -18.20 3.81 -9.16
C VAL A 29 -19.65 3.72 -9.63
N LEU A 30 -20.52 3.09 -8.86
CA LEU A 30 -21.94 2.93 -9.19
C LEU A 30 -22.82 4.14 -8.83
N GLY A 31 -22.27 5.12 -8.11
CA GLY A 31 -23.01 6.31 -7.68
C GLY A 31 -23.88 6.12 -6.44
N ASP A 32 -23.68 5.06 -5.65
CA ASP A 32 -24.29 4.91 -4.31
C ASP A 32 -23.71 5.96 -3.34
N VAL A 33 -22.47 6.39 -3.57
CA VAL A 33 -21.77 7.43 -2.80
C VAL A 33 -21.43 8.57 -3.74
N THR A 34 -21.90 9.78 -3.43
CA THR A 34 -21.75 10.97 -4.29
C THR A 34 -21.35 12.21 -3.50
N SER A 35 -21.00 13.27 -4.24
CA SER A 35 -20.76 14.61 -3.71
C SER A 35 -21.47 15.64 -4.58
N SER A 36 -22.05 16.66 -3.95
CA SER A 36 -22.57 17.83 -4.66
C SER A 36 -21.46 18.76 -5.18
N ARG A 37 -20.22 18.56 -4.75
CA ARG A 37 -19.06 19.42 -5.07
C ARG A 37 -18.07 18.75 -6.02
N LEU A 38 -17.97 17.42 -5.99
CA LEU A 38 -16.95 16.64 -6.70
C LEU A 38 -17.59 15.48 -7.47
N SER A 39 -17.32 15.41 -8.77
CA SER A 39 -17.60 14.26 -9.63
C SER A 39 -16.32 13.47 -9.84
N VAL A 40 -16.31 12.19 -9.49
CA VAL A 40 -15.12 11.34 -9.55
C VAL A 40 -15.33 10.23 -10.57
N LYS A 41 -14.53 10.22 -11.64
CA LYS A 41 -14.41 9.09 -12.56
C LYS A 41 -13.25 8.20 -12.12
N VAL A 42 -13.53 6.95 -11.77
CA VAL A 42 -12.50 5.97 -11.41
C VAL A 42 -12.12 5.15 -12.64
N ASP A 43 -10.86 5.27 -13.06
CA ASP A 43 -10.26 4.44 -14.11
C ASP A 43 -9.40 3.34 -13.46
N ARG A 44 -9.69 2.09 -13.80
CA ARG A 44 -8.99 0.93 -13.26
C ARG A 44 -7.73 0.62 -14.07
N VAL A 45 -6.58 0.55 -13.39
CA VAL A 45 -5.28 0.25 -13.98
C VAL A 45 -4.70 -1.04 -13.40
N ALA A 46 -4.01 -1.83 -14.22
CA ALA A 46 -3.37 -3.08 -13.78
C ALA A 46 -2.15 -2.82 -12.87
N THR A 47 -1.37 -1.78 -13.19
CA THR A 47 -0.21 -1.32 -12.43
C THR A 47 -0.36 0.16 -12.11
N LEU A 48 0.36 0.63 -11.08
CA LEU A 48 0.36 2.07 -10.77
C LEU A 48 0.87 2.87 -11.97
N ILE A 49 0.30 4.03 -12.20
CA ILE A 49 0.83 4.95 -13.21
C ILE A 49 2.25 5.39 -12.81
N PRO A 50 3.19 5.57 -13.76
CA PRO A 50 4.58 5.88 -13.42
C PRO A 50 4.77 7.23 -12.71
N ASP A 51 4.07 8.28 -13.18
CA ASP A 51 4.17 9.64 -12.63
C ASP A 51 2.88 10.43 -12.85
N LEU A 52 2.13 10.68 -11.77
CA LEU A 52 0.90 11.49 -11.79
C LEU A 52 1.14 12.94 -12.20
N CYS A 53 2.31 13.51 -11.90
CA CYS A 53 2.60 14.92 -12.19
C CYS A 53 2.51 15.20 -13.69
N THR A 54 3.09 14.32 -14.49
CA THR A 54 3.22 14.50 -15.94
C THR A 54 2.14 13.79 -16.74
N ASP A 55 1.31 12.95 -16.10
CA ASP A 55 0.27 12.21 -16.80
C ASP A 55 -0.85 13.15 -17.29
N PRO A 56 -1.19 13.16 -18.59
CA PRO A 56 -2.21 14.06 -19.13
C PRO A 56 -3.65 13.57 -18.90
N ASN A 57 -3.86 12.30 -18.53
CA ASN A 57 -5.17 11.67 -18.46
C ASN A 57 -5.79 11.68 -17.06
N TYR A 58 -4.96 11.81 -16.03
CA TYR A 58 -5.39 11.66 -14.64
C TYR A 58 -5.12 12.91 -13.80
N ASP A 59 -6.08 13.25 -12.95
CA ASP A 59 -6.01 14.36 -12.00
C ASP A 59 -5.56 13.89 -10.62
N ALA A 60 -5.85 12.62 -10.33
CA ALA A 60 -5.53 11.92 -9.11
C ALA A 60 -5.07 10.49 -9.42
N ALA A 61 -4.32 9.88 -8.51
CA ALA A 61 -3.95 8.48 -8.64
C ALA A 61 -3.65 7.82 -7.30
N GLU A 62 -3.79 6.51 -7.28
CA GLU A 62 -3.11 5.64 -6.32
C GLU A 62 -1.59 5.71 -6.56
N VAL A 63 -0.83 6.00 -5.51
CA VAL A 63 0.64 6.10 -5.56
C VAL A 63 1.29 5.29 -4.45
N SER A 64 2.49 4.77 -4.73
CA SER A 64 3.32 4.08 -3.73
C SER A 64 3.77 5.05 -2.64
N PHE A 65 3.51 4.71 -1.37
CA PHE A 65 3.92 5.53 -0.23
C PHE A 65 5.44 5.74 -0.17
N SER A 66 6.25 4.69 -0.42
CA SER A 66 7.71 4.84 -0.47
C SER A 66 8.15 5.81 -1.54
N ARG A 67 7.54 5.75 -2.73
CA ARG A 67 7.90 6.65 -3.84
C ARG A 67 7.43 8.07 -3.56
N TYR A 68 6.25 8.23 -2.95
CA TYR A 68 5.75 9.53 -2.51
C TYR A 68 6.69 10.18 -1.48
N VAL A 69 7.09 9.45 -0.44
CA VAL A 69 8.02 9.96 0.58
C VAL A 69 9.36 10.34 -0.05
N SER A 70 9.94 9.48 -0.91
CA SER A 70 11.18 9.81 -1.63
C SER A 70 11.04 11.07 -2.49
N ALA A 71 9.93 11.23 -3.23
CA ALA A 71 9.69 12.40 -4.06
C ALA A 71 9.60 13.69 -3.23
N MET A 72 8.87 13.66 -2.12
CA MET A 72 8.75 14.78 -1.18
C MET A 72 10.10 15.12 -0.54
N ALA A 73 10.88 14.11 -0.13
CA ALA A 73 12.22 14.30 0.42
C ALA A 73 13.19 14.90 -0.61
N SER A 74 12.98 14.64 -1.92
CA SER A 74 13.72 15.30 -3.01
C SER A 74 13.16 16.67 -3.41
N GLY A 75 12.23 17.24 -2.63
CA GLY A 75 11.65 18.56 -2.87
C GLY A 75 10.65 18.61 -4.04
N ARG A 76 10.14 17.47 -4.53
CA ARG A 76 9.09 17.47 -5.56
C ARG A 76 7.73 17.69 -4.91
N ASP A 77 7.15 18.86 -5.12
CA ASP A 77 5.86 19.30 -4.56
C ASP A 77 4.73 19.35 -5.61
N THR A 78 4.91 18.63 -6.72
CA THR A 78 3.98 18.66 -7.87
C THR A 78 2.74 17.80 -7.68
N VAL A 79 2.75 16.92 -6.68
CA VAL A 79 1.61 16.10 -6.25
C VAL A 79 1.38 16.28 -4.75
N VAL A 80 0.12 16.23 -4.34
CA VAL A 80 -0.29 16.32 -2.94
C VAL A 80 -0.83 14.97 -2.52
N GLY A 81 -0.12 14.30 -1.61
CA GLY A 81 -0.60 13.07 -0.99
C GLY A 81 -1.72 13.36 -0.01
N ILE A 82 -2.68 12.44 0.02
CA ILE A 82 -3.78 12.39 0.97
C ILE A 82 -3.45 11.24 1.91
N PRO A 83 -3.51 11.40 3.25
CA PRO A 83 -3.30 10.29 4.21
C PRO A 83 -4.51 9.33 4.24
N CYS A 84 -5.03 8.99 3.06
CA CYS A 84 -6.03 7.99 2.75
C CYS A 84 -5.28 6.82 2.10
N PHE A 85 -4.91 5.84 2.92
CA PHE A 85 -4.13 4.69 2.47
C PHE A 85 -5.04 3.64 1.83
N ILE A 86 -5.15 3.68 0.51
CA ILE A 86 -6.03 2.82 -0.30
C ILE A 86 -5.54 1.36 -0.34
N MET A 87 -4.25 1.11 -0.16
CA MET A 87 -3.73 -0.24 0.01
C MET A 87 -3.10 -0.38 1.39
N ARG A 88 -3.69 -1.21 2.25
CA ARG A 88 -3.20 -1.52 3.60
C ARG A 88 -3.19 -3.02 3.86
N GLY A 89 -2.30 -3.49 4.72
CA GLY A 89 -2.21 -4.90 5.08
C GLY A 89 -0.88 -5.26 5.74
N PHE A 90 -0.91 -6.30 6.55
CA PHE A 90 0.31 -6.82 7.16
C PHE A 90 1.20 -7.53 6.14
N ARG A 91 2.51 -7.51 6.39
CA ARG A 91 3.52 -8.05 5.47
C ARG A 91 4.16 -9.38 5.89
N HIS A 92 3.87 -9.85 7.09
CA HIS A 92 4.24 -11.18 7.58
C HIS A 92 3.82 -12.31 6.63
N ARG A 93 2.59 -12.23 6.09
CA ARG A 93 2.04 -13.18 5.11
C ARG A 93 2.65 -13.13 3.71
N CYS A 94 3.42 -12.08 3.39
CA CYS A 94 3.94 -11.83 2.04
C CYS A 94 5.29 -12.52 1.79
N ILE A 95 5.76 -13.34 2.73
CA ILE A 95 7.02 -14.05 2.64
C ILE A 95 6.72 -15.51 2.36
N ILE A 96 7.09 -15.99 1.19
CA ILE A 96 6.83 -17.36 0.75
C ILE A 96 8.13 -18.15 0.54
N THR A 97 8.02 -19.46 0.70
CA THR A 97 9.10 -20.44 0.50
C THR A 97 8.49 -21.74 -0.05
N VAL A 98 9.33 -22.71 -0.40
CA VAL A 98 8.87 -24.06 -0.83
C VAL A 98 8.21 -24.81 0.33
N SER A 99 7.25 -25.68 0.03
CA SER A 99 6.39 -26.35 1.03
C SER A 99 7.15 -27.15 2.09
N ASP A 100 8.25 -27.80 1.69
CA ASP A 100 9.13 -28.65 2.50
C ASP A 100 10.29 -27.90 3.16
N SER A 101 10.43 -26.59 2.90
CA SER A 101 11.44 -25.73 3.52
C SER A 101 11.39 -25.82 5.05
N PRO A 102 12.53 -25.83 5.76
CA PRO A 102 12.56 -25.78 7.21
C PRO A 102 12.30 -24.37 7.78
N LEU A 103 12.27 -23.34 6.94
CA LEU A 103 12.11 -21.94 7.37
C LEU A 103 10.70 -21.70 7.92
N VAL A 104 10.60 -21.33 9.20
CA VAL A 104 9.30 -21.15 9.88
C VAL A 104 9.22 -19.89 10.74
N ARG A 105 10.32 -19.15 10.88
CA ARG A 105 10.42 -17.86 11.57
C ARG A 105 11.06 -16.81 10.68
N LEU A 106 10.81 -15.53 10.94
CA LEU A 106 11.48 -14.45 10.21
C LEU A 106 12.98 -14.41 10.50
N SER A 107 13.40 -14.73 11.73
CA SER A 107 14.81 -14.85 12.12
C SER A 107 15.58 -15.90 11.32
N ASP A 108 14.90 -16.93 10.80
CA ASP A 108 15.52 -17.98 9.99
C ASP A 108 16.02 -17.46 8.62
N LEU A 109 15.63 -16.23 8.26
CA LEU A 109 16.00 -15.58 7.01
C LEU A 109 17.39 -14.92 7.04
N ALA A 110 18.06 -14.90 8.19
CA ALA A 110 19.47 -14.52 8.28
C ALA A 110 20.34 -15.47 7.42
N GLY A 111 21.23 -14.88 6.63
CA GLY A 111 22.11 -15.53 5.67
C GLY A 111 21.42 -16.08 4.42
N LYS A 112 20.13 -15.82 4.21
CA LYS A 112 19.35 -16.40 3.09
C LYS A 112 19.35 -15.53 1.84
N ARG A 113 19.07 -16.16 0.70
CA ARG A 113 18.85 -15.55 -0.61
C ARG A 113 17.36 -15.26 -0.78
N ILE A 114 17.01 -13.99 -0.85
CA ILE A 114 15.63 -13.51 -0.77
C ILE A 114 15.27 -12.73 -2.02
N GLY A 115 14.25 -13.19 -2.74
CA GLY A 115 13.67 -12.47 -3.87
C GLY A 115 12.76 -11.33 -3.42
N VAL A 116 12.80 -10.18 -4.10
CA VAL A 116 11.87 -9.05 -3.88
C VAL A 116 11.31 -8.55 -5.21
N THR A 117 10.01 -8.25 -5.26
CA THR A 117 9.35 -7.77 -6.49
C THR A 117 9.70 -6.32 -6.87
N GLY A 118 10.39 -5.60 -5.98
CA GLY A 118 10.85 -4.23 -6.14
C GLY A 118 11.55 -3.77 -4.87
N TRP A 119 12.75 -3.19 -4.98
CA TRP A 119 13.59 -2.88 -3.83
C TRP A 119 12.90 -1.90 -2.87
N ARG A 120 12.56 -0.71 -3.36
CA ARG A 120 11.91 0.36 -2.58
C ARG A 120 10.38 0.38 -2.70
N ASP A 121 9.76 -0.74 -3.01
CA ASP A 121 8.30 -0.82 -2.96
C ASP A 121 7.83 -0.78 -1.50
N SER A 122 6.78 -0.01 -1.19
CA SER A 122 6.30 0.13 0.20
C SER A 122 6.00 -1.21 0.87
N GLY A 123 5.48 -2.18 0.09
CA GLY A 123 5.25 -3.54 0.56
C GLY A 123 6.55 -4.20 1.04
N ASN A 124 7.59 -4.20 0.20
CA ASN A 124 8.88 -4.84 0.53
C ASN A 124 9.64 -4.09 1.62
N THR A 125 9.52 -2.75 1.69
CA THR A 125 10.06 -1.97 2.82
C THR A 125 9.42 -2.40 4.14
N TRP A 126 8.08 -2.54 4.19
CA TRP A 126 7.39 -3.05 5.38
C TRP A 126 7.69 -4.53 5.67
N THR A 127 7.88 -5.37 4.65
CA THR A 127 8.29 -6.77 4.85
C THR A 127 9.67 -6.83 5.51
N ARG A 128 10.63 -6.03 5.03
CA ARG A 128 11.96 -5.91 5.65
C ARG A 128 11.90 -5.29 7.05
N ALA A 129 11.00 -4.35 7.29
CA ALA A 129 10.77 -3.82 8.63
C ALA A 129 10.31 -4.91 9.61
N ALA A 130 9.42 -5.81 9.18
CA ALA A 130 9.02 -6.97 9.98
C ALA A 130 10.21 -7.90 10.29
N LEU A 131 11.11 -8.14 9.32
CA LEU A 131 12.36 -8.89 9.55
C LEU A 131 13.31 -8.19 10.52
N ARG A 132 13.49 -6.88 10.39
CA ARG A 132 14.39 -6.09 11.25
C ARG A 132 14.00 -6.17 12.71
N ARG A 133 12.70 -6.21 13.00
CA ARG A 133 12.16 -6.39 14.35
C ARG A 133 12.50 -7.75 14.95
N GLU A 134 12.76 -8.74 14.11
CA GLU A 134 13.20 -10.10 14.47
C GLU A 134 14.73 -10.25 14.36
N GLY A 135 15.47 -9.13 14.26
CA GLY A 135 16.93 -9.11 14.26
C GLY A 135 17.58 -9.36 12.90
N VAL A 136 16.83 -9.35 11.79
CA VAL A 136 17.37 -9.55 10.44
C VAL A 136 17.34 -8.23 9.65
N GLY A 137 18.50 -7.59 9.54
CA GLY A 137 18.71 -6.37 8.77
C GLY A 137 18.99 -6.61 7.28
N VAL A 138 19.20 -5.51 6.55
CA VAL A 138 19.56 -5.56 5.12
C VAL A 138 20.91 -6.27 4.91
N GLU A 139 21.88 -6.08 5.80
CA GLU A 139 23.20 -6.71 5.71
C GLU A 139 23.21 -8.19 6.11
N ASP A 140 22.13 -8.67 6.71
CA ASP A 140 22.04 -10.03 7.23
C ASP A 140 21.48 -11.01 6.19
N ALA A 141 21.13 -10.57 4.97
CA ALA A 141 20.62 -11.42 3.90
C ALA A 141 21.17 -11.00 2.53
N TYR A 142 20.93 -11.82 1.51
CA TYR A 142 21.28 -11.55 0.12
C TYR A 142 19.99 -11.33 -0.68
N TRP A 143 19.88 -10.20 -1.37
CA TRP A 143 18.64 -9.73 -1.96
C TRP A 143 18.70 -9.76 -3.49
N PHE A 144 17.64 -10.29 -4.10
CA PHE A 144 17.51 -10.41 -5.54
C PHE A 144 16.22 -9.74 -6.00
N ALA A 145 16.32 -8.61 -6.70
CA ALA A 145 15.17 -7.89 -7.23
C ALA A 145 14.81 -8.40 -8.63
N GLY A 146 13.57 -8.86 -8.83
CA GLY A 146 13.19 -9.49 -10.10
C GLY A 146 11.69 -9.60 -10.32
N ARG A 147 11.31 -9.98 -11.54
CA ARG A 147 9.92 -10.30 -11.88
C ARG A 147 9.48 -11.57 -11.13
N LEU A 148 8.23 -11.59 -10.68
CA LEU A 148 7.71 -12.73 -9.92
C LEU A 148 7.53 -13.97 -10.80
N THR A 149 6.83 -13.81 -11.93
CA THR A 149 6.53 -14.86 -12.92
C THR A 149 6.91 -14.39 -14.33
N SER A 150 6.80 -15.27 -15.34
CA SER A 150 7.01 -14.94 -16.76
C SER A 150 6.08 -13.83 -17.26
N GLU A 151 4.85 -13.79 -16.74
CA GLU A 151 3.80 -12.83 -17.12
C GLU A 151 4.09 -11.41 -16.64
N HIS A 152 4.97 -11.26 -15.65
CA HIS A 152 5.36 -9.94 -15.17
C HIS A 152 6.43 -9.33 -16.10
N PRO A 153 6.31 -8.03 -16.44
CA PRO A 153 7.22 -7.40 -17.39
C PRO A 153 8.65 -7.32 -16.85
N VAL A 154 9.62 -7.39 -17.75
CA VAL A 154 11.02 -7.06 -17.44
C VAL A 154 11.10 -5.55 -17.19
N ALA A 155 11.68 -5.17 -16.05
CA ALA A 155 11.80 -3.78 -15.60
C ALA A 155 12.87 -3.69 -14.52
N ASP A 156 13.53 -2.54 -14.43
CA ASP A 156 14.44 -2.25 -13.32
C ASP A 156 13.66 -2.21 -12.00
N ARG A 157 13.98 -3.17 -11.13
CA ARG A 157 13.38 -3.33 -9.79
C ARG A 157 14.36 -2.96 -8.68
N LEU A 158 15.60 -2.66 -9.02
CA LEU A 158 16.59 -2.11 -8.09
C LEU A 158 16.39 -0.61 -7.91
N ASP A 159 15.97 0.10 -8.96
CA ASP A 159 15.64 1.54 -8.92
C ASP A 159 16.80 2.38 -8.35
N GLY A 160 18.02 2.06 -8.78
CA GLY A 160 19.26 2.72 -8.34
C GLY A 160 19.87 2.23 -7.02
N PHE A 161 19.26 1.27 -6.32
CA PHE A 161 19.72 0.78 -5.02
C PHE A 161 20.58 -0.51 -5.07
N GLY A 162 21.07 -0.88 -6.25
CA GLY A 162 21.91 -2.06 -6.43
C GLY A 162 23.23 -1.98 -5.64
N ARG A 163 23.61 -3.09 -5.00
CA ARG A 163 24.85 -3.26 -4.25
C ARG A 163 25.46 -4.62 -4.59
N PRO A 164 26.57 -4.69 -5.35
CA PRO A 164 27.18 -5.94 -5.78
C PRO A 164 27.41 -6.92 -4.62
N GLY A 165 27.03 -8.18 -4.81
CA GLY A 165 27.13 -9.23 -3.79
C GLY A 165 26.18 -9.09 -2.59
N ARG A 166 25.23 -8.13 -2.62
CA ARG A 166 24.26 -7.92 -1.53
C ARG A 166 22.84 -7.66 -2.00
N ILE A 167 22.65 -6.72 -2.92
CA ILE A 167 21.37 -6.34 -3.52
C ILE A 167 21.57 -6.34 -5.03
N GLU A 168 21.10 -7.38 -5.70
CA GLU A 168 21.36 -7.62 -7.10
C GLU A 168 20.07 -7.86 -7.87
N ALA A 169 20.13 -7.75 -9.20
CA ALA A 169 19.01 -8.18 -10.03
C ALA A 169 18.91 -9.71 -9.99
N ALA A 170 17.70 -10.25 -10.13
CA ALA A 170 17.52 -11.69 -10.28
C ALA A 170 18.32 -12.19 -11.51
N PRO A 171 19.05 -13.31 -11.38
CA PRO A 171 19.99 -13.76 -12.41
C PRO A 171 19.28 -14.05 -13.74
N GLY A 172 19.77 -13.43 -14.81
CA GLY A 172 19.27 -13.65 -16.18
C GLY A 172 17.81 -13.26 -16.39
N GLU A 173 17.25 -12.35 -15.58
CA GLU A 173 15.83 -11.98 -15.62
C GLU A 173 14.88 -13.18 -15.45
N ARG A 174 15.36 -14.25 -14.82
CA ARG A 174 14.57 -15.44 -14.55
C ARG A 174 13.48 -15.14 -13.52
N PRO A 175 12.27 -15.70 -13.69
CA PRO A 175 11.20 -15.52 -12.72
C PRO A 175 11.59 -16.00 -11.32
N MET A 176 11.34 -15.18 -10.29
CA MET A 176 11.70 -15.53 -8.91
C MET A 176 11.01 -16.81 -8.42
N MET A 177 9.81 -17.12 -8.90
CA MET A 177 9.13 -18.38 -8.55
C MET A 177 9.84 -19.62 -9.10
N GLU A 178 10.50 -19.52 -10.26
CA GLU A 178 11.33 -20.58 -10.81
C GLU A 178 12.59 -20.77 -9.95
N LEU A 179 13.26 -19.66 -9.63
CA LEU A 179 14.45 -19.68 -8.77
C LEU A 179 14.14 -20.24 -7.38
N LEU A 180 12.98 -19.91 -6.81
CA LEU A 180 12.52 -20.45 -5.54
C LEU A 180 12.27 -21.96 -5.62
N ALA A 181 11.57 -22.43 -6.67
CA ALA A 181 11.29 -23.86 -6.87
C ALA A 181 12.56 -24.69 -7.03
N GLN A 182 13.61 -24.12 -7.61
CA GLN A 182 14.90 -24.78 -7.84
C GLN A 182 15.87 -24.65 -6.66
N GLY A 183 15.47 -23.95 -5.58
CA GLY A 183 16.33 -23.73 -4.42
C GLY A 183 17.48 -22.74 -4.67
N GLU A 184 17.38 -21.90 -5.70
CA GLU A 184 18.29 -20.79 -5.95
C GLU A 184 17.95 -19.56 -5.10
N LEU A 185 16.67 -19.40 -4.77
CA LEU A 185 16.19 -18.51 -3.70
C LEU A 185 15.63 -19.34 -2.55
N ASP A 186 15.81 -18.87 -1.32
CA ASP A 186 15.31 -19.53 -0.12
C ASP A 186 13.91 -19.02 0.27
N ALA A 187 13.63 -17.75 -0.06
CA ALA A 187 12.32 -17.12 0.12
C ALA A 187 12.08 -16.04 -0.94
N VAL A 188 10.81 -15.68 -1.15
CA VAL A 188 10.39 -14.56 -2.00
C VAL A 188 9.41 -13.67 -1.24
N PHE A 189 9.62 -12.36 -1.33
CA PHE A 189 8.69 -11.35 -0.84
C PHE A 189 7.78 -10.94 -1.98
N THR A 190 6.50 -11.29 -1.86
CA THR A 190 5.47 -10.89 -2.82
C THR A 190 4.17 -10.48 -2.14
N PRO A 191 3.61 -9.31 -2.47
CA PRO A 191 2.33 -8.86 -1.92
C PRO A 191 1.13 -9.58 -2.55
N PHE A 192 1.29 -10.11 -3.76
CA PHE A 192 0.25 -10.79 -4.51
C PHE A 192 0.74 -12.19 -4.85
N MET A 193 -0.03 -13.19 -4.45
CA MET A 193 0.33 -14.58 -4.70
C MET A 193 0.20 -14.90 -6.19
N PRO A 194 1.15 -15.63 -6.79
CA PRO A 194 1.08 -15.98 -8.20
C PRO A 194 -0.06 -16.98 -8.44
N ASP A 195 -0.46 -17.11 -9.71
CA ASP A 195 -1.44 -18.10 -10.13
C ASP A 195 -1.06 -19.51 -9.65
N GLY A 196 -2.07 -20.29 -9.26
CA GLY A 196 -1.88 -21.63 -8.72
C GLY A 196 -1.43 -21.72 -7.25
N PHE A 197 -1.04 -20.60 -6.61
CA PHE A 197 -0.55 -20.62 -5.22
C PHE A 197 -1.55 -21.19 -4.21
N PHE A 198 -2.85 -20.92 -4.40
CA PHE A 198 -3.92 -21.37 -3.48
C PHE A 198 -4.33 -22.84 -3.67
N GLY A 199 -3.78 -23.52 -4.68
CA GLY A 199 -4.05 -24.93 -4.93
C GLY A 199 -3.25 -25.86 -4.02
N PRO A 200 -3.74 -27.09 -3.75
CA PRO A 200 -3.05 -28.06 -2.90
C PRO A 200 -1.69 -28.52 -3.47
N ALA A 201 -1.48 -28.32 -4.77
CA ALA A 201 -0.25 -28.68 -5.49
C ALA A 201 0.65 -27.47 -5.80
N SER A 202 0.47 -26.34 -5.09
CA SER A 202 1.26 -25.13 -5.38
C SER A 202 2.77 -25.34 -5.20
N GLY A 203 3.18 -26.25 -4.31
CA GLY A 203 4.58 -26.45 -3.94
C GLY A 203 5.16 -25.32 -3.08
N PHE A 204 4.35 -24.31 -2.72
CA PHE A 204 4.76 -23.14 -1.96
C PHE A 204 3.86 -22.89 -0.77
N ARG A 205 4.39 -22.15 0.20
CA ARG A 205 3.68 -21.72 1.40
C ARG A 205 4.27 -20.42 1.92
N GLN A 206 3.57 -19.77 2.83
CA GLN A 206 4.16 -18.72 3.66
C GLN A 206 5.26 -19.31 4.55
N VAL A 207 6.32 -18.53 4.81
CA VAL A 207 7.38 -18.89 5.79
C VAL A 207 6.76 -19.04 7.17
N LEU A 208 6.03 -18.03 7.65
CA LEU A 208 5.28 -18.10 8.89
C LEU A 208 4.04 -18.98 8.73
N ARG A 209 4.00 -20.10 9.44
CA ARG A 209 2.85 -21.03 9.42
C ARG A 209 1.58 -20.41 10.02
N ASP A 210 1.74 -19.65 11.10
CA ASP A 210 0.68 -18.83 11.69
C ASP A 210 1.05 -17.35 11.58
N PHE A 211 0.98 -16.82 10.36
CA PHE A 211 1.21 -15.40 10.13
C PHE A 211 0.18 -14.53 10.88
N ARG A 212 -1.04 -15.02 11.15
CA ARG A 212 -2.06 -14.23 11.83
C ARG A 212 -1.68 -13.96 13.29
N ALA A 213 -1.13 -14.93 14.00
CA ALA A 213 -0.60 -14.70 15.35
C ALA A 213 0.52 -13.64 15.36
N ALA A 214 1.46 -13.74 14.42
CA ALA A 214 2.53 -12.75 14.26
C ALA A 214 1.98 -11.34 13.95
N GLU A 215 0.96 -11.26 13.09
CA GLU A 215 0.33 -9.99 12.72
C GLU A 215 -0.45 -9.35 13.87
N ARG A 216 -1.12 -10.15 14.71
CA ARG A 216 -1.78 -9.67 15.94
C ARG A 216 -0.76 -9.14 16.95
N ALA A 217 0.35 -9.86 17.13
CA ALA A 217 1.45 -9.41 17.99
C ALA A 217 2.06 -8.11 17.49
N TYR A 218 2.30 -8.00 16.17
CA TYR A 218 2.74 -6.78 15.53
C TYR A 218 1.76 -5.63 15.77
N PHE A 219 0.47 -5.83 15.53
CA PHE A 219 -0.55 -4.81 15.77
C PHE A 219 -0.62 -4.38 17.24
N ALA A 220 -0.49 -5.30 18.19
CA ALA A 220 -0.49 -4.97 19.61
C ALA A 220 0.69 -4.05 20.00
N ASP A 221 1.83 -4.19 19.32
CA ASP A 221 3.00 -3.33 19.54
C ASP A 221 2.88 -1.98 18.81
N VAL A 222 2.51 -2.01 17.52
CA VAL A 222 2.57 -0.81 16.66
C VAL A 222 1.25 -0.02 16.59
N GLY A 223 0.12 -0.64 16.92
CA GLY A 223 -1.20 0.00 16.94
C GLY A 223 -1.77 0.35 15.56
N TYR A 224 -1.13 -0.08 14.48
CA TYR A 224 -1.58 0.18 13.11
C TYR A 224 -1.45 -1.05 12.20
N VAL A 225 -2.25 -1.06 11.13
CA VAL A 225 -2.05 -1.96 9.98
C VAL A 225 -1.26 -1.19 8.93
N PRO A 226 -0.13 -1.70 8.42
CA PRO A 226 0.73 -0.96 7.50
C PRO A 226 -0.02 -0.45 6.26
N GLY A 227 0.21 0.81 5.92
CA GLY A 227 -0.26 1.46 4.69
C GLY A 227 0.84 1.47 3.64
N MET A 228 0.49 1.12 2.41
CA MET A 228 1.45 0.93 1.33
C MET A 228 1.23 1.87 0.17
N HIS A 229 -0.02 2.03 -0.27
CA HIS A 229 -0.38 2.99 -1.30
C HIS A 229 -1.38 3.99 -0.72
N LEU A 230 -1.27 5.22 -1.19
CA LEU A 230 -2.14 6.32 -0.81
C LEU A 230 -2.70 7.00 -2.05
N VAL A 231 -3.72 7.83 -1.87
CA VAL A 231 -4.26 8.65 -2.96
C VAL A 231 -3.49 9.97 -3.02
N ALA A 232 -3.09 10.37 -4.21
CA ALA A 232 -2.50 11.68 -4.47
C ALA A 232 -3.29 12.42 -5.54
N VAL A 233 -3.24 13.75 -5.49
CA VAL A 233 -3.83 14.64 -6.49
C VAL A 233 -2.75 15.58 -7.04
N LYS A 234 -2.92 16.08 -8.26
CA LYS A 234 -2.03 17.12 -8.79
C LYS A 234 -2.05 18.36 -7.89
N ALA A 235 -0.87 18.93 -7.59
CA ALA A 235 -0.77 20.07 -6.69
C ALA A 235 -1.47 21.32 -7.22
N VAL A 236 -1.50 21.52 -8.55
CA VAL A 236 -2.26 22.60 -9.18
C VAL A 236 -3.75 22.53 -8.83
N LEU A 237 -4.33 21.34 -8.87
CA LEU A 237 -5.73 21.10 -8.56
C LEU A 237 -6.02 21.28 -7.08
N ALA A 238 -5.14 20.78 -6.20
CA ALA A 238 -5.27 21.00 -4.76
C ALA A 238 -5.14 22.48 -4.36
N ARG A 239 -4.35 23.28 -5.10
CA ARG A 239 -4.25 24.73 -4.86
C ARG A 239 -5.50 25.47 -5.36
N GLU A 240 -6.03 25.09 -6.52
CA GLU A 240 -7.25 25.68 -7.08
C GLU A 240 -8.50 25.31 -6.28
N HIS A 241 -8.54 24.09 -5.74
CA HIS A 241 -9.63 23.58 -4.92
C HIS A 241 -9.11 22.98 -3.60
N PRO A 242 -8.75 23.81 -2.59
CA PRO A 242 -8.14 23.33 -1.33
C PRO A 242 -8.97 22.34 -0.51
N TRP A 243 -10.27 22.27 -0.77
CA TRP A 243 -11.21 21.33 -0.14
C TRP A 243 -11.25 19.95 -0.82
N LEU A 244 -10.74 19.84 -2.05
CA LEU A 244 -10.86 18.65 -2.89
C LEU A 244 -10.15 17.43 -2.28
N PRO A 245 -8.93 17.54 -1.71
CA PRO A 245 -8.28 16.39 -1.07
C PRO A 245 -9.11 15.77 0.06
N GLN A 246 -9.70 16.61 0.94
CA GLN A 246 -10.54 16.11 2.04
C GLN A 246 -11.85 15.53 1.52
N GLU A 247 -12.47 16.13 0.51
CA GLU A 247 -13.70 15.62 -0.08
C GLU A 247 -13.49 14.28 -0.80
N LEU A 248 -12.35 14.11 -1.49
CA LEU A 248 -11.97 12.84 -2.11
C LEU A 248 -11.73 11.74 -1.05
N ALA A 249 -11.02 12.05 0.03
CA ALA A 249 -10.84 11.13 1.15
C ALA A 249 -12.18 10.71 1.75
N ARG A 250 -13.09 11.67 1.97
CA ARG A 250 -14.44 11.41 2.49
C ARG A 250 -15.23 10.47 1.58
N LEU A 251 -15.18 10.66 0.26
CA LEU A 251 -15.86 9.80 -0.70
C LEU A 251 -15.32 8.36 -0.67
N ILE A 252 -14.01 8.19 -0.56
CA ILE A 252 -13.38 6.86 -0.50
C ILE A 252 -13.72 6.16 0.83
N ASP A 253 -13.62 6.86 1.95
CA ASP A 253 -13.98 6.33 3.27
C ASP A 253 -15.47 5.90 3.31
N GLU A 254 -16.35 6.72 2.76
CA GLU A 254 -17.79 6.42 2.70
C GLU A 254 -18.09 5.24 1.77
N SER A 255 -17.39 5.16 0.63
CA SER A 255 -17.45 4.00 -0.27
C SER A 255 -17.04 2.72 0.45
N GLN A 256 -15.93 2.75 1.19
CA GLN A 256 -15.47 1.62 1.99
C GLN A 256 -16.44 1.25 3.11
N ARG A 257 -17.08 2.24 3.77
CA ARG A 257 -18.10 2.02 4.80
C ARG A 257 -19.32 1.30 4.22
N VAL A 258 -19.84 1.78 3.08
CA VAL A 258 -20.99 1.17 2.39
C VAL A 258 -20.64 -0.25 1.92
N TRP A 259 -19.48 -0.44 1.32
CA TRP A 259 -19.00 -1.75 0.88
C TRP A 259 -18.83 -2.71 2.06
N THR A 260 -18.27 -2.26 3.19
CA THR A 260 -18.07 -3.11 4.38
C THR A 260 -19.41 -3.58 4.96
N GLY A 261 -20.42 -2.70 4.98
CA GLY A 261 -21.79 -3.06 5.36
C GLY A 261 -22.37 -4.14 4.45
N LYS A 262 -22.23 -3.98 3.13
CA LYS A 262 -22.65 -4.99 2.14
C LYS A 262 -21.88 -6.30 2.32
N ARG A 263 -20.56 -6.26 2.50
CA ARG A 263 -19.68 -7.43 2.69
C ARG A 263 -20.06 -8.26 3.91
N ARG A 264 -20.38 -7.60 5.02
CA ARG A 264 -20.85 -8.27 6.26
C ARG A 264 -22.25 -8.87 6.09
N LYS A 265 -23.14 -8.21 5.34
CA LYS A 265 -24.49 -8.70 5.07
C LYS A 265 -24.50 -9.88 4.09
N TYR A 266 -23.66 -9.83 3.07
CA TYR A 266 -23.57 -10.81 1.98
C TYR A 266 -22.24 -11.58 2.04
N ALA A 267 -21.96 -12.18 3.20
CA ALA A 267 -20.72 -12.92 3.41
C ALA A 267 -20.64 -14.22 2.57
N ASP A 268 -21.76 -14.74 2.06
CA ASP A 268 -21.83 -16.05 1.37
C ASP A 268 -21.05 -16.16 0.04
N THR A 269 -20.32 -15.12 -0.36
CA THR A 269 -19.39 -15.12 -1.50
C THR A 269 -18.18 -16.07 -1.36
N SER A 270 -17.87 -16.52 -0.14
CA SER A 270 -16.85 -17.55 0.13
C SER A 270 -17.29 -18.32 1.37
N PRO A 271 -17.17 -19.66 1.40
CA PRO A 271 -17.64 -20.49 2.52
C PRO A 271 -17.08 -20.09 3.89
N TRP A 272 -15.90 -19.45 3.93
CA TRP A 272 -15.16 -19.18 5.16
C TRP A 272 -14.94 -17.69 5.46
N ILE A 273 -15.44 -16.77 4.63
CA ILE A 273 -15.19 -15.33 4.86
C ILE A 273 -15.88 -14.80 6.12
N LEU A 274 -17.00 -15.40 6.56
CA LEU A 274 -17.66 -14.98 7.81
C LEU A 274 -16.72 -15.14 9.01
N GLU A 275 -15.95 -16.24 9.05
CA GLU A 275 -14.95 -16.47 10.09
C GLU A 275 -13.85 -15.39 10.04
N GLU A 276 -13.39 -15.02 8.85
CA GLU A 276 -12.43 -13.91 8.67
C GLU A 276 -12.98 -12.58 9.20
N LEU A 277 -14.23 -12.24 8.87
CA LEU A 277 -14.85 -10.99 9.31
C LEU A 277 -15.01 -10.92 10.83
N LEU A 278 -15.37 -12.04 11.48
CA LEU A 278 -15.45 -12.15 12.94
C LEU A 278 -14.07 -11.96 13.58
N HIS A 279 -13.06 -12.57 12.98
CA HIS A 279 -11.68 -12.48 13.40
C HIS A 279 -11.15 -11.04 13.31
N ALA A 280 -11.35 -10.36 12.18
CA ALA A 280 -10.96 -8.97 12.01
C ALA A 280 -11.68 -8.04 13.01
N GLY A 281 -12.99 -8.22 13.22
CA GLY A 281 -13.77 -7.41 14.17
C GLY A 281 -13.39 -7.62 15.64
N ARG A 282 -12.86 -8.79 16.00
CA ARG A 282 -12.35 -9.08 17.34
C ARG A 282 -10.94 -8.53 17.55
N ASP A 283 -10.08 -8.69 16.55
CA ASP A 283 -8.64 -8.44 16.71
C ASP A 283 -8.24 -6.98 16.39
N LEU A 284 -9.08 -6.23 15.66
CA LEU A 284 -8.78 -4.86 15.23
C LEU A 284 -9.90 -3.88 15.65
N PRO A 285 -9.56 -2.63 16.02
CA PRO A 285 -10.55 -1.60 16.30
C PRO A 285 -11.30 -1.22 15.02
N ALA A 286 -12.56 -0.79 15.12
CA ALA A 286 -13.36 -0.40 13.95
C ALA A 286 -12.72 0.72 13.09
N SER A 287 -11.80 1.50 13.69
CA SER A 287 -11.05 2.59 13.05
C SER A 287 -9.69 2.17 12.49
N TRP A 288 -9.35 0.87 12.43
CA TRP A 288 -8.01 0.42 12.04
C TRP A 288 -7.58 0.90 10.65
N ASN A 289 -8.54 1.19 9.76
CA ASN A 289 -8.39 1.70 8.39
C ASN A 289 -8.80 3.17 8.22
N ALA A 290 -8.92 3.95 9.29
CA ALA A 290 -9.30 5.35 9.19
C ALA A 290 -8.28 6.18 8.39
N SER A 291 -8.78 7.06 7.52
CA SER A 291 -7.97 8.06 6.82
C SER A 291 -7.63 9.25 7.73
N GLY A 292 -6.67 10.06 7.29
CA GLY A 292 -6.26 11.29 7.97
C GLY A 292 -4.88 11.17 8.63
N LEU A 293 -4.20 12.31 8.74
CA LEU A 293 -2.86 12.37 9.33
C LEU A 293 -2.86 11.92 10.80
N PRO A 294 -3.80 12.33 11.69
CA PRO A 294 -3.74 11.91 13.09
C PRO A 294 -3.89 10.40 13.30
N ALA A 295 -4.77 9.75 12.53
CA ALA A 295 -5.00 8.32 12.63
C ALA A 295 -3.79 7.50 12.15
N ASN A 296 -2.98 8.05 11.25
CA ASN A 296 -1.87 7.34 10.60
C ASN A 296 -0.48 7.89 11.00
N ARG A 297 -0.40 8.87 11.90
CA ARG A 297 0.84 9.57 12.26
C ARG A 297 1.96 8.61 12.63
N ARG A 298 1.71 7.73 13.61
CA ARG A 298 2.71 6.75 14.07
C ARG A 298 3.20 5.87 12.92
N MET A 299 2.28 5.36 12.10
CA MET A 299 2.62 4.54 10.93
C MET A 299 3.48 5.30 9.92
N ILE A 300 3.18 6.59 9.68
CA ILE A 300 3.94 7.45 8.76
C ILE A 300 5.36 7.67 9.28
N GLU A 301 5.49 8.02 10.57
CA GLU A 301 6.78 8.27 11.23
C GLU A 301 7.64 7.00 11.31
N ASP A 302 7.04 5.86 11.65
CA ASP A 302 7.71 4.56 11.67
C ASP A 302 8.15 4.16 10.24
N PHE A 303 7.33 4.44 9.21
CA PHE A 303 7.73 4.16 7.83
C PHE A 303 8.90 5.03 7.36
N VAL A 304 8.92 6.32 7.69
CA VAL A 304 10.06 7.20 7.39
C VAL A 304 11.33 6.69 8.05
N THR A 305 11.22 6.25 9.32
CA THR A 305 12.34 5.63 10.06
C THR A 305 12.85 4.39 9.34
N GLU A 306 11.95 3.51 8.87
CA GLU A 306 12.32 2.31 8.13
C GLU A 306 12.94 2.61 6.77
N LEU A 307 12.44 3.62 6.04
CA LEU A 307 13.04 4.03 4.78
C LEU A 307 14.48 4.53 4.97
N HIS A 308 14.72 5.33 6.01
CA HIS A 308 16.07 5.80 6.34
C HIS A 308 16.97 4.63 6.78
N ALA A 309 16.49 3.79 7.70
CA ALA A 309 17.25 2.66 8.24
C ALA A 309 17.59 1.59 7.18
N GLN A 310 16.83 1.52 6.09
CA GLN A 310 17.06 0.64 4.95
C GLN A 310 17.82 1.33 3.79
N GLY A 311 18.29 2.57 3.97
CA GLY A 311 19.08 3.31 2.98
C GLY A 311 18.29 3.80 1.76
N ILE A 312 16.96 3.88 1.86
CA ILE A 312 16.09 4.40 0.80
C ILE A 312 15.97 5.93 0.88
N LEU A 313 15.98 6.48 2.10
CA LEU A 313 16.09 7.91 2.34
C LEU A 313 17.47 8.24 2.91
N THR A 314 18.05 9.35 2.45
CA THR A 314 19.27 9.91 3.03
C THR A 314 18.97 10.64 4.32
N GLU A 315 17.89 11.41 4.37
CA GLU A 315 17.47 12.17 5.55
C GLU A 315 15.96 11.95 5.81
N PRO A 316 15.54 11.88 7.08
CA PRO A 316 14.14 11.74 7.43
C PRO A 316 13.33 13.01 7.11
N ILE A 317 12.04 12.83 6.83
CA ILE A 317 11.07 13.91 6.56
C ILE A 317 9.87 13.78 7.52
N SER A 318 9.39 14.90 8.06
CA SER A 318 8.27 14.87 9.02
C SER A 318 6.94 14.54 8.36
N ALA A 319 6.00 14.00 9.15
CA ALA A 319 4.66 13.68 8.68
C ALA A 319 3.89 14.94 8.20
N GLU A 320 4.10 16.09 8.82
CA GLU A 320 3.53 17.39 8.41
C GLU A 320 4.06 17.83 7.04
N ALA A 321 5.36 17.66 6.80
CA ALA A 321 5.97 17.98 5.52
C ALA A 321 5.47 17.06 4.41
N LEU A 322 5.18 15.79 4.75
CA LEU A 322 4.55 14.84 3.83
C LEU A 322 3.08 15.15 3.55
N PHE A 323 2.33 15.71 4.50
CA PHE A 323 0.89 15.94 4.35
C PHE A 323 0.47 17.37 4.72
N PRO A 324 0.96 18.40 4.01
CA PRO A 324 0.82 19.79 4.42
C PRO A 324 -0.61 20.33 4.32
N PHE A 325 -1.49 19.71 3.52
CA PHE A 325 -2.90 20.12 3.41
C PHE A 325 -3.74 19.60 4.59
N ASP A 326 -3.49 18.38 5.06
CA ASP A 326 -4.16 17.83 6.24
C ASP A 326 -3.76 18.62 7.49
N ALA A 327 -2.45 18.87 7.64
CA ALA A 327 -1.90 19.69 8.73
C ALA A 327 -2.51 21.10 8.79
N ARG A 328 -2.67 21.78 7.64
CA ARG A 328 -3.22 23.15 7.57
C ARG A 328 -4.72 23.22 7.78
N SER A 329 -5.50 22.27 7.25
CA SER A 329 -6.96 22.26 7.38
C SER A 329 -7.46 22.27 8.83
N ARG A 330 -6.63 21.77 9.76
CA ARG A 330 -6.94 21.71 11.18
C ARG A 330 -6.51 22.95 11.95
N ALA A 331 -5.44 23.64 11.54
CA ALA A 331 -5.05 24.93 12.13
C ALA A 331 -6.13 26.01 11.90
N THR A 332 -6.95 25.86 10.87
CA THR A 332 -8.10 26.72 10.59
C THR A 332 -9.41 26.29 11.27
N ALA A 333 -9.44 25.11 11.89
CA ALA A 333 -10.64 24.53 12.54
C ALA A 333 -10.55 24.49 14.07
N ALA A 334 -9.39 24.82 14.64
CA ALA A 334 -9.12 24.98 16.07
C ALA A 334 -9.11 26.47 16.44
#